data_AF-A0A218XB22-F1
#
_entry.id   AF-A0A218XB22-F1
#
_cell.length_a   1.000
_cell.length_b   1.000
_cell.length_c   1.000
_cell.angle_alpha   90.00
_cell.angle_beta   90.00
_cell.angle_gamma   90.00
#
_symmetry.space_group_name_H-M   'P 1'
#
loop_
_entity.id
_entity.type
_entity.pdbx_description
1 polymer ?
#
loop_
_entity_poly.entity_id
_entity_poly.type
_entity_poly.pdbx_seq_one_letter_code
_entity_poly.pdbx_strand_id
1 'polypeptide(L)'
;MSRFGDECLVSYTDGHHWGNDFRESQWRKMAEECVSNMNLYSDDETRDQIENWYTIGHLLHGGDIYGSSSTSSIKPERMTDEVVSRCHWPRGFRCNDDLKLNNKKMSKWTGNFMTLRQAIEEFSADATRFSLADAGDGVDDVNFEPDTANAAILQLTNELAWMEEVIASESSLRSGPPSTYADRVFANEINIAIKMD
;
A
#
# COMPACT_ATOMS: atom_id res chain seq x y z
N MET A 1 -5.88 9.60 -25.81
CA MET A 1 -7.07 10.46 -25.72
C MET A 1 -7.04 11.21 -24.41
N SER A 2 -7.50 12.46 -24.41
CA SER A 2 -7.68 13.27 -23.21
C SER A 2 -8.80 12.69 -22.33
N ARG A 3 -8.95 13.20 -21.10
CA ARG A 3 -10.10 12.87 -20.23
C ARG A 3 -11.46 13.25 -20.86
N PHE A 4 -11.47 14.16 -21.84
CA PHE A 4 -12.65 14.57 -22.59
C PHE A 4 -12.89 13.73 -23.85
N GLY A 5 -12.04 12.74 -24.12
CA GLY A 5 -12.15 11.87 -25.29
C GLY A 5 -11.49 12.42 -26.55
N ASP A 6 -10.86 13.61 -26.48
CA ASP A 6 -10.19 14.22 -27.62
C ASP A 6 -8.85 13.52 -27.93
N GLU A 7 -8.46 13.54 -29.21
CA GLU A 7 -7.12 13.12 -29.59
C GLU A 7 -6.09 14.17 -29.14
N CYS A 8 -5.01 13.71 -28.49
CA CYS A 8 -3.98 14.61 -28.02
C CYS A 8 -3.08 15.02 -29.19
N LEU A 9 -2.93 16.33 -29.40
CA LEU A 9 -1.99 16.89 -30.38
C LEU A 9 -0.79 17.49 -29.66
N VAL A 10 0.37 17.44 -30.30
CA VAL A 10 1.55 18.18 -29.84
C VAL A 10 1.39 19.62 -30.27
N SER A 11 1.23 20.53 -29.31
CA SER A 11 1.24 21.97 -29.56
C SER A 11 2.53 22.57 -29.03
N TYR A 12 3.15 23.41 -29.86
CA TYR A 12 4.22 24.29 -29.42
C TYR A 12 3.58 25.61 -28.98
N THR A 13 3.66 25.91 -27.69
CA THR A 13 3.11 27.14 -27.11
C THR A 13 4.25 28.00 -26.60
N ASP A 14 4.50 29.13 -27.26
CA ASP A 14 5.54 30.07 -26.83
C ASP A 14 5.16 30.78 -25.51
N GLY A 15 6.08 30.74 -24.54
CA GLY A 15 6.20 31.74 -23.48
C GLY A 15 5.14 31.81 -22.36
N HIS A 16 4.12 30.94 -22.35
CA HIS A 16 3.05 31.00 -21.34
C HIS A 16 2.83 29.71 -20.55
N HIS A 17 3.68 28.70 -20.71
CA HIS A 17 3.63 27.48 -19.91
C HIS A 17 4.78 27.47 -18.91
N TRP A 18 4.45 27.42 -17.62
CA TRP A 18 5.42 27.16 -16.56
C TRP A 18 5.67 25.66 -16.53
N GLY A 19 6.85 25.24 -16.97
CA GLY A 19 7.32 23.86 -16.88
C GLY A 19 8.50 23.77 -15.94
N ASN A 20 8.60 22.67 -15.20
CA ASN A 20 9.80 22.38 -14.42
C ASN A 20 10.92 21.89 -15.36
N ASP A 21 12.12 22.46 -15.22
CA ASP A 21 13.27 22.03 -16.04
C ASP A 21 13.99 20.83 -15.40
N PHE A 22 13.49 19.64 -15.71
CA PHE A 22 14.09 18.39 -15.25
C PHE A 22 15.30 17.95 -16.08
N ARG A 23 15.78 18.75 -17.04
CA ARG A 23 16.93 18.43 -17.89
C ARG A 23 18.25 18.85 -17.27
N GLU A 24 18.21 19.60 -16.18
CA GLU A 24 19.39 20.01 -15.44
C GLU A 24 20.13 18.78 -14.86
N SER A 25 21.38 18.62 -15.27
CA SER A 25 22.21 17.45 -14.89
C SER A 25 22.44 17.30 -13.37
N GLN A 26 22.25 18.37 -12.60
CA GLN A 26 22.42 18.37 -11.14
C GLN A 26 21.25 17.66 -10.45
N TRP A 27 20.02 18.00 -10.85
CA TRP A 27 18.79 17.39 -10.35
C TRP A 27 18.72 15.89 -10.61
N ARG A 28 19.11 15.46 -11.83
CA ARG A 28 19.17 14.04 -12.17
C ARG A 28 20.12 13.26 -11.25
N LYS A 29 21.31 13.80 -10.97
CA LYS A 29 22.30 13.15 -10.08
C LYS A 29 21.79 13.05 -8.64
N MET A 30 21.13 14.10 -8.15
CA MET A 30 20.53 14.09 -6.81
C MET A 30 19.42 13.06 -6.69
N ALA A 31 18.61 12.88 -7.74
CA ALA A 31 17.56 11.86 -7.80
C ALA A 31 18.14 10.45 -7.77
N GLU A 32 19.13 10.17 -8.61
CA GLU A 32 19.83 8.89 -8.67
C GLU A 32 20.49 8.56 -7.32
N GLU A 33 21.11 9.56 -6.67
CA GLU A 33 21.67 9.40 -5.33
C GLU A 33 20.58 9.14 -4.28
N CYS A 34 19.45 9.84 -4.34
CA CYS A 34 18.33 9.64 -3.43
C CYS A 34 17.79 8.22 -3.53
N VAL A 35 17.50 7.74 -4.75
CA VAL A 35 17.02 6.37 -5.02
C VAL A 35 18.04 5.33 -4.56
N SER A 36 19.34 5.55 -4.77
CA SER A 36 20.38 4.62 -4.31
C SER A 36 20.46 4.44 -2.79
N ASN A 37 19.93 5.41 -2.03
CA ASN A 37 19.88 5.38 -0.57
C ASN A 37 18.51 4.92 -0.03
N MET A 38 17.52 4.65 -0.89
CA MET A 38 16.20 4.16 -0.50
C MET A 38 16.18 2.64 -0.34
N ASN A 39 15.40 2.15 0.61
CA ASN A 39 15.01 0.75 0.67
C ASN A 39 13.88 0.48 -0.34
N LEU A 40 14.21 -0.16 -1.46
CA LEU A 40 13.24 -0.64 -2.43
C LEU A 40 12.95 -2.11 -2.13
N TYR A 41 11.68 -2.48 -2.03
CA TYR A 41 11.27 -3.84 -1.64
C TYR A 41 11.28 -4.83 -2.83
N SER A 42 11.52 -4.35 -4.04
CA SER A 42 11.59 -5.11 -5.29
C SER A 42 12.60 -4.43 -6.21
N ASP A 43 13.72 -5.10 -6.50
CA ASP A 43 14.96 -4.42 -6.90
C ASP A 43 14.95 -3.77 -8.29
N ASP A 44 14.26 -4.37 -9.28
CA ASP A 44 14.35 -3.91 -10.67
C ASP A 44 13.13 -3.10 -11.13
N GLU A 45 11.90 -3.60 -10.94
CA GLU A 45 10.69 -2.95 -11.48
C GLU A 45 10.26 -1.69 -10.70
N THR A 46 10.48 -1.68 -9.38
CA THR A 46 10.17 -0.51 -8.54
C THR A 46 11.13 0.64 -8.81
N ARG A 47 12.37 0.32 -9.19
CA ARG A 47 13.38 1.31 -9.53
C ARG A 47 12.98 2.07 -10.80
N ASP A 48 12.59 1.36 -11.85
CA ASP A 48 12.12 1.96 -13.11
C ASP A 48 10.85 2.81 -12.93
N GLN A 49 9.94 2.41 -12.02
CA GLN A 49 8.74 3.18 -11.70
C GLN A 49 9.05 4.47 -10.90
N ILE A 50 10.07 4.46 -10.04
CA ILE A 50 10.46 5.59 -9.17
C ILE A 50 11.45 6.54 -9.86
N GLU A 51 12.26 6.07 -10.82
CA GLU A 51 13.26 6.89 -11.53
C GLU A 51 12.66 8.13 -12.24
N ASN A 52 11.33 8.20 -12.37
CA ASN A 52 10.65 9.42 -12.76
C ASN A 52 10.65 10.45 -11.61
N TRP A 53 11.46 11.50 -11.76
CA TRP A 53 11.56 12.67 -10.87
C TRP A 53 10.21 13.27 -10.44
N TYR A 54 9.18 13.15 -11.28
CA TYR A 54 7.80 13.52 -10.96
C TYR A 54 7.27 12.84 -9.69
N THR A 55 7.63 11.57 -9.46
CA THR A 55 7.19 10.77 -8.31
C THR A 55 7.83 11.29 -7.02
N ILE A 56 9.14 11.59 -7.05
CA ILE A 56 9.87 12.13 -5.89
C ILE A 56 9.39 13.55 -5.57
N GLY A 57 9.18 14.41 -6.58
CA GLY A 57 8.59 15.73 -6.39
C GLY A 57 7.17 15.66 -5.82
N HIS A 58 6.34 14.75 -6.31
CA HIS A 58 4.97 14.54 -5.82
C HIS A 58 4.94 14.12 -4.34
N LEU A 59 5.83 13.20 -3.95
CA LEU A 59 5.99 12.76 -2.56
C LEU A 59 6.40 13.91 -1.64
N LEU A 60 7.34 14.75 -2.07
CA LEU A 60 7.80 15.91 -1.31
C LEU A 60 6.73 17.01 -1.17
N HIS A 61 5.75 17.07 -2.08
CA HIS A 61 4.60 17.99 -2.01
C HIS A 61 3.35 17.40 -1.35
N GLY A 62 3.45 16.23 -0.70
CA GLY A 62 2.32 15.62 0.01
C GLY A 62 1.14 15.27 -0.90
N GLY A 63 1.40 14.99 -2.17
CA GLY A 63 0.38 14.60 -3.14
C GLY A 63 -0.32 15.75 -3.90
N ASP A 64 0.00 17.01 -3.61
CA ASP A 64 -0.58 18.17 -4.31
C ASP A 64 0.43 18.83 -5.26
N ILE A 65 0.33 18.48 -6.54
CA ILE A 65 1.18 19.05 -7.62
C ILE A 65 0.82 20.49 -8.00
N TYR A 66 -0.31 21.02 -7.52
CA TYR A 66 -0.77 22.37 -7.82
C TYR A 66 -0.51 23.34 -6.66
N GLY A 67 0.06 22.86 -5.54
CA GLY A 67 0.53 23.67 -4.42
C GLY A 67 -0.55 24.44 -3.65
N SER A 68 -1.83 24.16 -3.89
CA SER A 68 -2.95 24.94 -3.35
C SER A 68 -3.41 24.48 -1.96
N SER A 69 -3.09 23.22 -1.60
CA SER A 69 -3.61 22.49 -0.45
C SER A 69 -2.59 21.54 0.20
N SER A 70 -1.33 21.55 -0.27
CA SER A 70 -0.23 20.79 0.32
C SER A 70 -0.04 21.09 1.81
N THR A 71 -0.17 20.06 2.65
CA THR A 71 0.29 20.06 4.06
C THR A 71 1.80 19.94 4.20
N SER A 72 2.54 19.79 3.09
CA SER A 72 3.99 19.79 3.08
C SER A 72 4.53 21.20 3.36
N SER A 73 5.60 21.24 4.17
CA SER A 73 6.33 22.48 4.50
C SER A 73 7.11 23.05 3.30
N ILE A 74 7.22 22.27 2.21
CA ILE A 74 8.01 22.58 1.03
C ILE A 74 7.07 22.94 -0.12
N LYS A 75 7.09 24.21 -0.51
CA LYS A 75 6.39 24.70 -1.70
C LYS A 75 7.21 24.43 -2.96
N PRO A 76 6.59 24.26 -4.15
CA PRO A 76 7.30 24.05 -5.42
C PRO A 76 8.36 25.12 -5.70
N GLU A 77 8.10 26.38 -5.35
CA GLU A 77 9.03 27.50 -5.57
C GLU A 77 10.22 27.51 -4.60
N ARG A 78 10.22 26.60 -3.61
CA ARG A 78 11.29 26.43 -2.61
C ARG A 78 12.08 25.14 -2.81
N MET A 79 11.87 24.41 -3.91
CA MET A 79 12.77 23.34 -4.32
C MET A 79 14.08 23.97 -4.83
N THR A 80 14.97 24.31 -3.90
CA THR A 80 16.38 24.67 -4.18
C THR A 80 17.30 23.63 -3.57
N ASP A 81 18.56 23.57 -4.03
CA ASP A 81 19.59 22.63 -3.55
C ASP A 81 19.78 22.64 -2.01
N GLU A 82 19.43 23.74 -1.35
CA GLU A 82 19.54 23.92 0.11
C GLU A 82 18.34 23.32 0.89
N VAL A 83 17.17 23.15 0.26
CA VAL A 83 15.93 22.77 0.94
C VAL A 83 15.78 21.25 1.07
N VAL A 84 16.41 20.48 0.18
CA VAL A 84 16.45 19.02 0.33
C VAL A 84 17.74 18.60 1.02
N SER A 85 17.94 19.05 2.26
CA SER A 85 18.90 18.39 3.16
C SER A 85 18.63 16.89 3.12
N ARG A 86 19.68 16.08 2.95
CA ARG A 86 19.60 14.61 2.85
C ARG A 86 18.79 13.96 3.98
N CYS A 87 18.62 14.65 5.12
CA CYS A 87 17.79 14.18 6.22
C CYS A 87 16.28 14.13 5.91
N HIS A 88 15.81 14.73 4.82
CA HIS A 88 14.41 14.71 4.39
C HIS A 88 14.15 13.78 3.20
N TRP A 89 15.16 13.03 2.76
CA TRP A 89 14.98 12.07 1.68
C TRP A 89 14.07 10.93 2.10
N PRO A 90 13.17 10.46 1.21
CA PRO A 90 12.42 9.23 1.44
C PRO A 90 13.37 8.09 1.80
N ARG A 91 12.97 7.25 2.76
CA ARG A 91 13.81 6.15 3.25
C ARG A 91 13.52 4.82 2.57
N GLY A 92 12.38 4.71 1.90
CA GLY A 92 11.98 3.51 1.19
C GLY A 92 10.67 3.70 0.48
N PHE A 93 10.41 2.82 -0.47
CA PHE A 93 9.22 2.85 -1.30
C PHE A 93 8.78 1.44 -1.64
N ARG A 94 7.48 1.18 -1.58
CA ARG A 94 6.87 -0.10 -1.93
C ARG A 94 5.80 0.15 -2.98
N CYS A 95 5.94 -0.50 -4.13
CA CYS A 95 4.89 -0.59 -5.12
C CYS A 95 4.08 -1.85 -4.87
N ASN A 96 2.76 -1.72 -5.00
CA ASN A 96 1.86 -2.84 -5.21
C ASN A 96 1.18 -2.60 -6.57
N ASP A 97 0.75 -3.66 -7.24
CA ASP A 97 0.13 -3.54 -8.56
C ASP A 97 -1.40 -3.33 -8.47
N ASP A 98 -2.04 -3.23 -9.63
CA ASP A 98 -3.47 -3.05 -9.79
C ASP A 98 -4.28 -4.18 -9.12
N LEU A 99 -5.34 -3.80 -8.42
CA LEU A 99 -6.27 -4.75 -7.80
C LEU A 99 -7.22 -5.35 -8.84
N LYS A 100 -7.26 -6.67 -8.89
CA LYS A 100 -8.28 -7.47 -9.55
C LYS A 100 -9.42 -7.81 -8.60
N LEU A 101 -10.60 -8.02 -9.17
CA LEU A 101 -11.77 -8.57 -8.48
C LEU A 101 -12.16 -9.87 -9.17
N ASN A 102 -12.18 -10.98 -8.44
CA ASN A 102 -12.46 -12.32 -8.99
C ASN A 102 -11.58 -12.67 -10.20
N ASN A 103 -10.27 -12.42 -10.08
CA ASN A 103 -9.26 -12.64 -11.12
C ASN A 103 -9.50 -11.86 -12.42
N LYS A 104 -10.34 -10.82 -12.38
CA LYS A 104 -10.68 -9.98 -13.53
C LYS A 104 -10.39 -8.51 -13.22
N LYS A 105 -10.01 -7.76 -14.26
CA LYS A 105 -9.84 -6.31 -14.16
C LYS A 105 -11.13 -5.67 -13.65
N MET A 106 -10.99 -4.74 -12.70
CA MET A 106 -12.13 -3.99 -12.20
C MET A 106 -12.61 -2.99 -13.27
N SER A 107 -13.89 -3.07 -13.65
CA SER A 107 -14.49 -2.15 -14.61
C SER A 107 -16.01 -2.06 -14.42
N LYS A 108 -16.51 -0.83 -14.23
CA LYS A 108 -17.94 -0.54 -14.11
C LYS A 108 -18.73 -1.03 -15.32
N TRP A 109 -18.16 -0.92 -16.52
CA TRP A 109 -18.82 -1.34 -17.77
C TRP A 109 -19.02 -2.85 -17.86
N THR A 110 -18.08 -3.62 -17.30
CA THR A 110 -18.17 -5.09 -17.29
C THR A 110 -19.06 -5.62 -16.15
N GLY A 111 -19.53 -4.75 -15.26
CA GLY A 111 -20.21 -5.13 -14.02
C GLY A 111 -19.29 -5.68 -12.92
N ASN A 112 -18.01 -5.96 -13.23
CA ASN A 112 -17.00 -6.41 -12.26
C ASN A 112 -16.39 -5.19 -11.54
N PHE A 113 -17.15 -4.58 -10.63
CA PHE A 113 -16.69 -3.41 -9.88
C PHE A 113 -17.34 -3.37 -8.50
N MET A 114 -16.54 -3.10 -7.48
CA MET A 114 -16.99 -2.98 -6.10
C MET A 114 -16.37 -1.72 -5.48
N THR A 115 -17.20 -0.86 -4.92
CA THR A 115 -16.71 0.28 -4.14
C THR A 115 -16.34 -0.15 -2.73
N LEU A 116 -15.44 0.59 -2.07
CA LEU A 116 -15.11 0.36 -0.66
C LEU A 116 -16.35 0.32 0.24
N ARG A 117 -17.33 1.20 0.00
CA ARG A 117 -18.59 1.22 0.74
C ARG A 117 -19.36 -0.09 0.57
N GLN A 118 -19.51 -0.56 -0.65
CA GLN A 118 -20.21 -1.82 -0.94
C GLN A 118 -19.49 -3.00 -0.29
N ALA A 119 -18.15 -3.07 -0.38
CA ALA A 119 -17.36 -4.11 0.25
C ALA A 119 -17.57 -4.14 1.79
N ILE A 120 -17.58 -2.98 2.44
CA ILE A 120 -17.82 -2.88 3.89
C ILE A 120 -19.25 -3.26 4.25
N GLU A 121 -20.24 -2.83 3.47
CA GLU A 121 -21.64 -3.15 3.70
C GLU A 121 -21.93 -4.65 3.49
N GLU A 122 -21.21 -5.30 2.58
CA GLU A 122 -21.36 -6.72 2.25
C GLU A 122 -20.56 -7.63 3.20
N PHE A 123 -19.30 -7.29 3.50
CA PHE A 123 -18.39 -8.18 4.23
C PHE A 123 -17.95 -7.68 5.61
N SER A 124 -18.37 -6.48 6.04
CA SER A 124 -17.78 -5.74 7.17
C SER A 124 -16.37 -5.21 6.88
N ALA A 125 -15.94 -4.24 7.70
CA ALA A 125 -14.62 -3.65 7.57
C ALA A 125 -13.48 -4.65 7.84
N ASP A 126 -13.66 -5.54 8.83
CA ASP A 126 -12.59 -6.44 9.27
C ASP A 126 -12.36 -7.56 8.26
N ALA A 127 -13.42 -8.19 7.75
CA ALA A 127 -13.25 -9.24 6.74
C ALA A 127 -12.78 -8.68 5.39
N THR A 128 -13.20 -7.45 5.03
CA THR A 128 -12.65 -6.75 3.85
C THR A 128 -11.15 -6.53 4.01
N ARG A 129 -10.69 -6.07 5.18
CA ARG A 129 -9.26 -5.88 5.45
C ARG A 129 -8.48 -7.19 5.46
N PHE A 130 -9.10 -8.28 5.96
CA PHE A 130 -8.51 -9.61 5.93
C PHE A 130 -8.29 -10.09 4.49
N SER A 131 -9.31 -10.01 3.65
CA SER A 131 -9.20 -10.37 2.23
C SER A 131 -8.20 -9.49 1.49
N LEU A 132 -8.11 -8.19 1.81
CA LEU A 132 -7.08 -7.31 1.24
C LEU A 132 -5.66 -7.62 1.72
N ALA A 133 -5.49 -8.13 2.94
CA ALA A 133 -4.19 -8.58 3.43
C ALA A 133 -3.74 -9.89 2.76
N ASP A 134 -4.71 -10.75 2.41
CA ASP A 134 -4.48 -12.01 1.68
C ASP A 134 -4.34 -11.81 0.15
N ALA A 135 -4.82 -10.68 -0.38
CA ALA A 135 -4.88 -10.40 -1.82
C ALA A 135 -3.51 -10.41 -2.53
N GLY A 136 -2.43 -10.18 -1.79
CA GLY A 136 -1.05 -10.22 -2.28
C GLY A 136 -0.21 -9.05 -1.78
N ASP A 137 1.09 -9.31 -1.66
CA ASP A 137 2.07 -8.38 -1.11
C ASP A 137 3.24 -8.10 -2.08
N GLY A 138 3.22 -8.73 -3.26
CA GLY A 138 4.21 -8.56 -4.32
C GLY A 138 3.92 -7.40 -5.28
N VAL A 139 4.69 -7.38 -6.36
CA VAL A 139 4.57 -6.41 -7.47
C VAL A 139 3.66 -6.91 -8.59
N ASP A 140 3.12 -8.12 -8.48
CA ASP A 140 2.14 -8.66 -9.41
C ASP A 140 0.73 -8.18 -9.05
N ASP A 141 -0.16 -8.11 -10.06
CA ASP A 141 -1.60 -7.86 -9.89
C ASP A 141 -2.19 -8.63 -8.69
N VAL A 142 -2.61 -7.89 -7.66
CA VAL A 142 -3.23 -8.44 -6.45
C VAL A 142 -4.70 -8.78 -6.70
N ASN A 143 -5.28 -9.74 -5.98
CA ASN A 143 -6.64 -10.21 -6.24
C ASN A 143 -7.53 -10.18 -4.99
N PHE A 144 -8.62 -9.42 -5.05
CA PHE A 144 -9.70 -9.50 -4.07
C PHE A 144 -10.71 -10.57 -4.47
N GLU A 145 -10.88 -11.56 -3.60
CA GLU A 145 -11.87 -12.63 -3.74
C GLU A 145 -12.93 -12.52 -2.61
N PRO A 146 -14.23 -12.32 -2.95
CA PRO A 146 -15.33 -12.31 -1.99
C PRO A 146 -15.41 -13.59 -1.16
N ASP A 147 -15.04 -14.74 -1.72
CA ASP A 147 -15.06 -16.01 -0.99
C ASP A 147 -14.06 -16.01 0.18
N THR A 148 -12.88 -15.39 0.01
CA THR A 148 -11.92 -15.15 1.10
C THR A 148 -12.52 -14.24 2.18
N ALA A 149 -13.24 -13.19 1.78
CA ALA A 149 -13.91 -12.31 2.75
C ALA A 149 -15.02 -13.05 3.52
N ASN A 150 -15.82 -13.87 2.84
CA ASN A 150 -16.85 -14.71 3.47
C ASN A 150 -16.23 -15.74 4.43
N ALA A 151 -15.14 -16.38 4.04
CA ALA A 151 -14.41 -17.30 4.90
C ALA A 151 -13.87 -16.58 6.14
N ALA A 152 -13.34 -15.36 5.99
CA ALA A 152 -12.87 -14.54 7.11
C ALA A 152 -14.01 -14.17 8.08
N ILE A 153 -15.21 -13.83 7.59
CA ILE A 153 -16.37 -13.59 8.46
C ILE A 153 -16.67 -14.83 9.31
N LEU A 154 -16.70 -16.01 8.69
CA LEU A 154 -16.98 -17.25 9.39
C LEU A 154 -15.89 -17.57 10.42
N GLN A 155 -14.62 -17.41 10.06
CA GLN A 155 -13.49 -17.66 10.95
C GLN A 155 -13.51 -16.70 12.15
N LEU A 156 -13.70 -15.39 11.92
CA LEU A 156 -13.72 -14.39 12.98
C LEU A 156 -14.92 -14.56 13.92
N THR A 157 -16.10 -14.90 13.40
CA THR A 157 -17.29 -15.12 14.24
C THR A 157 -17.18 -16.41 15.05
N ASN A 158 -16.63 -17.49 14.48
CA ASN A 158 -16.35 -18.71 15.22
C ASN A 158 -15.29 -18.49 16.31
N GLU A 159 -14.24 -17.73 16.01
CA GLU A 159 -13.19 -17.40 16.98
C GLU A 159 -13.74 -16.55 18.13
N LEU A 160 -14.58 -15.55 17.85
CA LEU A 160 -15.25 -14.76 18.89
C LEU A 160 -16.12 -15.64 19.80
N ALA A 161 -16.94 -16.52 19.22
CA ALA A 161 -17.77 -17.45 19.98
C ALA A 161 -16.91 -18.40 20.83
N TRP A 162 -15.79 -18.89 20.28
CA TRP A 162 -14.85 -19.74 21.01
C TRP A 162 -14.20 -18.99 22.18
N MET A 163 -13.78 -17.73 22.00
CA MET A 163 -13.22 -16.91 23.08
C MET A 163 -14.24 -16.71 24.21
N GLU A 164 -15.50 -16.43 23.88
CA GLU A 164 -16.58 -16.29 24.87
C GLU A 164 -16.81 -17.60 25.63
N GLU A 165 -16.81 -18.75 24.94
CA GLU A 165 -16.93 -20.08 25.56
C GLU A 165 -15.76 -20.40 26.50
N VAL A 166 -14.52 -20.10 26.08
CA VAL A 166 -13.32 -20.34 26.88
C VAL A 166 -13.31 -19.47 28.14
N ILE A 167 -13.69 -18.19 28.01
CA ILE A 167 -13.79 -17.28 29.17
C ILE A 167 -14.89 -17.77 30.12
N ALA A 168 -16.06 -18.17 29.61
CA ALA A 168 -17.13 -18.70 30.45
C ALA A 168 -16.76 -20.01 31.16
N SER A 169 -15.87 -20.80 30.57
CA SER A 169 -15.41 -22.09 31.08
C SER A 169 -14.07 -22.03 31.84
N GLU A 170 -13.57 -20.83 32.19
CA GLU A 170 -12.27 -20.61 32.85
C GLU A 170 -12.05 -21.54 34.06
N SER A 171 -13.08 -21.71 34.89
CA SER A 171 -13.02 -22.57 36.09
C SER A 171 -12.82 -24.06 35.81
N SER A 172 -13.14 -24.51 34.58
CA SER A 172 -12.98 -25.91 34.14
C SER A 172 -11.63 -26.18 33.48
N LEU A 173 -10.85 -25.13 33.20
CA LEU A 173 -9.53 -25.26 32.60
C LEU A 173 -8.53 -25.85 33.58
N ARG A 174 -7.58 -26.63 33.06
CA ARG A 174 -6.53 -27.26 33.87
C ARG A 174 -5.67 -26.20 34.55
N SER A 175 -5.57 -26.28 35.87
CA SER A 175 -4.73 -25.40 36.69
C SER A 175 -3.32 -25.96 36.93
N GLY A 176 -2.40 -25.09 37.37
CA GLY A 176 -0.99 -25.42 37.59
C GLY A 176 -0.11 -25.21 36.36
N PRO A 177 1.21 -25.46 36.46
CA PRO A 177 2.14 -25.19 35.37
C PRO A 177 1.86 -26.08 34.14
N PRO A 178 2.14 -25.57 32.92
CA PRO A 178 2.13 -26.39 31.71
C PRO A 178 3.16 -27.52 31.86
N SER A 179 2.71 -28.75 31.76
CA SER A 179 3.48 -29.95 32.11
C SER A 179 3.36 -31.06 31.07
N THR A 180 2.36 -30.97 30.19
CA THR A 180 2.14 -31.98 29.16
C THR A 180 3.08 -31.76 27.98
N TYR A 181 3.27 -32.81 27.17
CA TYR A 181 3.98 -32.69 25.90
C TYR A 181 3.28 -31.70 24.96
N ALA A 182 1.93 -31.74 24.92
CA ALA A 182 1.13 -30.86 24.08
C ALA A 182 1.31 -29.38 24.45
N ASP A 183 1.38 -29.05 25.75
CA ASP A 183 1.62 -27.67 26.20
C ASP A 183 2.94 -27.13 25.66
N ARG A 184 4.00 -27.96 25.65
CA ARG A 184 5.32 -27.58 25.15
C ARG A 184 5.32 -27.39 23.64
N VAL A 185 4.67 -28.28 22.89
CA VAL A 185 4.54 -28.16 21.43
C VAL A 185 3.79 -26.89 21.07
N PHE A 186 2.62 -26.68 21.67
CA PHE A 186 1.80 -25.50 21.39
C PHE A 186 2.52 -24.18 21.71
N ALA A 187 3.20 -24.10 22.85
CA ALA A 187 3.99 -22.92 23.21
C ALA A 187 5.14 -22.67 22.21
N ASN A 188 5.80 -23.72 21.71
CA ASN A 188 6.83 -23.59 20.70
C ASN A 188 6.27 -23.08 19.37
N GLU A 189 5.14 -23.63 18.90
CA GLU A 189 4.48 -23.18 17.67
C GLU A 189 4.05 -21.71 17.77
N ILE A 190 3.48 -21.28 18.90
CA ILE A 190 3.16 -19.86 19.15
C ILE A 190 4.43 -19.00 19.06
N ASN A 191 5.52 -19.42 19.70
CA ASN A 191 6.77 -18.66 19.70
C ASN A 191 7.39 -18.58 18.30
N ILE A 192 7.24 -19.61 17.48
CA ILE A 192 7.66 -19.60 16.07
C ILE A 192 6.81 -18.61 15.28
N ALA A 193 5.49 -18.65 15.45
CA ALA A 193 4.57 -17.73 14.76
C ALA A 193 4.81 -16.25 15.14
N ILE A 194 5.12 -15.95 16.40
CA ILE A 194 5.41 -14.58 16.86
C ILE A 194 6.74 -14.07 16.30
N LYS A 195 7.73 -14.95 16.13
CA LYS A 195 9.09 -14.52 15.81
C LYS A 195 9.26 -13.97 14.41
N MET A 196 8.33 -14.25 13.48
CA MET A 196 8.34 -13.84 12.05
C MET A 196 9.73 -13.32 11.60
N ASP A 197 10.60 -14.24 11.19
CA ASP A 197 11.92 -13.93 10.63
C ASP A 197 11.80 -13.11 9.33
#